data_AF-A0A3C0IX98-F1
#
_entry.id   AF-A0A3C0IX98-F1
#
_cell.length_a   1.000
_cell.length_b   1.000
_cell.length_c   1.000
_cell.angle_alpha   90.00
_cell.angle_beta   90.00
_cell.angle_gamma   90.00
#
_symmetry.space_group_name_H-M   'P 1'
#
loop_
_entity.id
_entity.type
_entity.pdbx_description
1 polymer ?
#
loop_
_entity_poly.entity_id
_entity_poly.type
_entity_poly.pdbx_seq_one_letter_code
_entity_poly.pdbx_strand_id
1 'polypeptide(L)'
;MNGRLRADALESAARGAAALPAAATALACLVLRDHVPCPPWIAFIPPALAWASIGLAGHSMESLLMSLALSVGLSPLLATGMVLLPAGPHEASMVALIAFRQSIAATIGIMTPLALVSAWIGGAVRGLLDRANPPTWNT
;
A
#
# COMPACT_ATOMS: atom_id res chain seq x y z
N MET A 1 8.53 -14.01 26.31
CA MET A 1 7.85 -12.80 25.81
C MET A 1 8.41 -12.23 24.50
N ASN A 2 9.71 -12.38 24.19
CA ASN A 2 10.33 -11.77 22.99
C ASN A 2 9.98 -12.42 21.63
N GLY A 3 9.52 -13.69 21.62
CA GLY A 3 9.26 -14.44 20.39
C GLY A 3 7.96 -14.06 19.67
N ARG A 4 6.86 -13.84 20.42
CA ARG A 4 5.55 -13.48 19.84
C ARG A 4 5.58 -12.08 19.20
N LEU A 5 6.14 -11.09 19.91
CA LEU A 5 6.29 -9.73 19.39
C LEU A 5 7.09 -9.67 18.07
N ARG A 6 8.14 -10.51 17.93
CA ARG A 6 8.89 -10.62 16.68
C ARG A 6 8.09 -11.25 15.55
N ALA A 7 7.29 -12.28 15.85
CA ALA A 7 6.44 -12.93 14.85
C ALA A 7 5.36 -11.96 14.35
N ASP A 8 4.70 -11.23 15.25
CA ASP A 8 3.65 -10.26 14.93
C ASP A 8 4.21 -9.09 14.09
N ALA A 9 5.41 -8.61 14.42
CA ALA A 9 6.11 -7.58 13.64
C ALA A 9 6.51 -8.08 12.24
N LEU A 10 6.99 -9.32 12.13
CA LEU A 10 7.42 -9.91 10.85
C LEU A 10 6.23 -10.19 9.94
N GLU A 11 5.10 -10.61 10.51
CA GLU A 11 3.84 -10.79 9.79
C GLU A 11 3.26 -9.46 9.28
N SER A 12 3.31 -8.41 10.12
CA SER A 12 2.94 -7.06 9.72
C SER A 12 3.84 -6.54 8.60
N ALA A 13 5.15 -6.77 8.70
CA ALA A 13 6.11 -6.40 7.66
C ALA A 13 5.88 -7.16 6.35
N ALA A 14 5.60 -8.47 6.40
CA ALA A 14 5.33 -9.28 5.21
C ALA A 14 4.08 -8.79 4.46
N ARG A 15 3.06 -8.32 5.17
CA ARG A 15 1.83 -7.79 4.55
C ARG A 15 2.00 -6.40 3.99
N GLY A 16 2.70 -5.53 4.72
CA GLY A 16 3.16 -4.25 4.17
C GLY A 16 3.94 -4.46 2.88
N ALA A 17 4.83 -5.45 2.85
CA ALA A 17 5.60 -5.83 1.68
C ALA A 17 4.74 -6.41 0.53
N ALA A 18 3.70 -7.19 0.84
CA ALA A 18 2.80 -7.72 -0.18
C ALA A 18 1.96 -6.62 -0.88
N ALA A 19 1.66 -5.52 -0.18
CA ALA A 19 0.96 -4.36 -0.75
C ALA A 19 1.90 -3.40 -1.53
N LEU A 20 3.22 -3.50 -1.36
CA LEU A 20 4.21 -2.62 -2.00
C LEU A 20 4.14 -2.62 -3.54
N PRO A 21 4.07 -3.77 -4.24
CA PRO A 21 4.10 -3.76 -5.70
C PRO A 21 2.90 -3.04 -6.30
N ALA A 22 1.71 -3.25 -5.74
CA ALA A 22 0.49 -2.57 -6.16
C ALA A 22 0.55 -1.05 -5.88
N ALA A 23 1.14 -0.65 -4.75
CA ALA A 23 1.32 0.75 -4.42
C ALA A 23 2.37 1.46 -5.30
N ALA A 24 3.52 0.81 -5.53
CA ALA A 24 4.60 1.33 -6.35
C ALA A 24 4.19 1.47 -7.83
N THR A 25 3.48 0.48 -8.37
CA THR A 25 2.97 0.54 -9.76
C THR A 25 1.96 1.67 -9.96
N ALA A 26 1.06 1.89 -9.00
CA ALA A 26 0.11 3.00 -9.06
C ALA A 26 0.82 4.37 -9.06
N LEU A 27 1.83 4.53 -8.20
CA LEU A 27 2.65 5.75 -8.13
C LEU A 27 3.46 5.96 -9.41
N ALA A 28 4.06 4.91 -9.96
CA ALA A 28 4.79 4.98 -11.23
C ALA A 28 3.84 5.39 -12.38
N CYS A 29 2.63 4.85 -12.43
CA CYS A 29 1.61 5.26 -13.40
C CYS A 29 1.21 6.73 -13.24
N LEU A 30 1.16 7.25 -12.00
CA LEU A 30 0.84 8.64 -11.74
C LEU A 30 1.98 9.58 -12.11
N VAL A 31 3.23 9.18 -11.87
CA VAL A 31 4.42 9.94 -12.31
C VAL A 31 4.50 9.97 -13.84
N LEU A 32 4.18 8.86 -14.50
CA LEU A 32 4.16 8.73 -15.96
C LEU A 32 2.79 9.06 -16.58
N ARG A 33 1.89 9.73 -15.85
CA ARG A 33 0.47 9.89 -16.25
C ARG A 33 0.30 10.50 -17.65
N ASP A 34 1.20 11.37 -18.06
CA ASP A 34 1.13 12.07 -19.35
C ASP A 34 1.57 11.16 -20.52
N HIS A 35 2.12 9.98 -20.21
CA HIS A 35 2.62 8.99 -21.16
C HIS A 35 1.93 7.62 -21.06
N VAL A 36 1.07 7.40 -20.06
CA VAL A 36 0.36 6.15 -19.84
C VAL A 36 -1.06 6.24 -20.40
N PRO A 37 -1.51 5.31 -21.27
CA PRO A 37 -2.85 5.32 -21.85
C PRO A 37 -3.97 4.96 -20.84
N CYS A 38 -3.61 4.53 -19.64
CA CYS A 38 -4.54 4.12 -18.60
C CYS A 38 -5.04 5.34 -17.79
N PRO A 39 -6.35 5.49 -17.58
CA PRO A 39 -6.90 6.47 -16.65
C PRO A 39 -6.27 6.34 -15.25
N PRO A 40 -5.89 7.46 -14.60
CA PRO A 40 -5.12 7.42 -13.36
C PRO A 40 -5.85 6.73 -12.21
N TRP A 41 -7.18 6.75 -12.20
CA TRP A 41 -7.98 6.08 -11.16
C TRP A 41 -7.90 4.55 -11.21
N ILE A 42 -7.71 3.96 -12.40
CA ILE A 42 -7.62 2.49 -12.56
C ILE A 42 -6.36 1.96 -11.89
N ALA A 43 -5.27 2.73 -11.93
CA ALA A 43 -4.00 2.37 -11.32
C ALA A 43 -4.11 2.18 -9.79
N PHE A 44 -5.12 2.77 -9.14
CA PHE A 44 -5.35 2.68 -7.70
C PHE A 44 -6.23 1.50 -7.27
N ILE A 45 -6.84 0.77 -8.21
CA ILE A 45 -7.69 -0.38 -7.88
C ILE A 45 -6.89 -1.51 -7.19
N PRO A 46 -5.74 -1.96 -7.73
CA PRO A 46 -4.94 -3.00 -7.06
C PRO A 46 -4.50 -2.65 -5.63
N PRO A 47 -3.96 -1.46 -5.33
CA PRO A 47 -3.61 -1.12 -3.94
C PRO A 47 -4.84 -0.99 -3.04
N ALA A 48 -5.97 -0.47 -3.53
CA ALA A 48 -7.21 -0.43 -2.74
C ALA A 48 -7.69 -1.85 -2.36
N LEU A 49 -7.67 -2.80 -3.29
CA LEU A 49 -8.02 -4.20 -3.02
C LEU A 49 -7.04 -4.86 -2.05
N ALA A 50 -5.73 -4.60 -2.20
CA ALA A 50 -4.72 -5.11 -1.28
C ALA A 50 -5.00 -4.64 0.16
N TRP A 51 -5.24 -3.34 0.36
CA TRP A 51 -5.54 -2.79 1.69
C TRP A 51 -6.90 -3.23 2.24
N ALA A 52 -7.92 -3.37 1.39
CA ALA A 52 -9.21 -3.91 1.79
C ALA A 52 -9.10 -5.36 2.26
N SER A 53 -8.30 -6.20 1.57
CA SER A 53 -8.06 -7.59 1.98
C SER A 53 -7.33 -7.70 3.31
N ILE A 54 -6.32 -6.83 3.54
CA ILE A 54 -5.61 -6.72 4.82
C ILE A 54 -6.56 -6.29 5.95
N GLY A 55 -7.46 -5.34 5.67
CA GLY A 55 -8.52 -4.93 6.61
C GLY A 55 -9.50 -6.05 6.93
N LEU A 56 -9.93 -6.81 5.91
CA LEU A 56 -10.83 -7.96 6.05
C LEU A 56 -10.21 -9.08 6.88
N ALA A 57 -8.88 -9.24 6.82
CA ALA A 57 -8.16 -10.17 7.69
C ALA A 57 -8.20 -9.76 9.18
N GLY A 58 -8.79 -8.60 9.52
CA GLY A 58 -9.12 -8.06 10.85
C GLY A 58 -8.01 -8.14 11.88
N HIS A 59 -6.93 -7.42 11.59
CA HIS A 59 -5.77 -7.31 12.47
C HIS A 59 -5.91 -6.16 13.46
N SER A 60 -5.04 -6.17 14.47
CA SER A 60 -4.93 -5.06 15.41
C SER A 60 -4.57 -3.77 14.68
N MET A 61 -5.10 -2.65 15.15
CA MET A 61 -4.85 -1.32 14.57
C MET A 61 -3.34 -1.00 14.50
N GLU A 62 -2.58 -1.44 15.50
CA GLU A 62 -1.11 -1.27 15.54
C GLU A 62 -0.39 -1.99 14.40
N SER A 63 -0.77 -3.25 14.11
CA SER A 63 -0.22 -4.04 13.00
C SER A 63 -0.55 -3.40 11.64
N LEU A 64 -1.76 -2.87 11.49
CA LEU A 64 -2.18 -2.16 10.28
C LEU A 64 -1.37 -0.88 10.07
N LEU A 65 -1.16 -0.09 11.13
CA LEU A 65 -0.36 1.13 11.08
C LEU A 65 1.11 0.83 10.76
N MET A 66 1.68 -0.23 11.33
CA MET A 66 3.06 -0.65 11.04
C MET A 66 3.22 -1.09 9.57
N SER A 67 2.27 -1.87 9.07
CA SER A 67 2.22 -2.30 7.67
C SER A 67 2.08 -1.10 6.72
N LEU A 68 1.23 -0.13 7.10
CA LEU A 68 0.98 1.09 6.34
C LEU A 68 2.23 1.97 6.29
N ALA A 69 2.90 2.17 7.43
CA ALA A 69 4.12 2.95 7.52
C ALA A 69 5.24 2.37 6.64
N LEU A 70 5.42 1.04 6.65
CA LEU A 70 6.37 0.35 5.78
C LEU A 70 6.02 0.53 4.30
N SER A 71 4.75 0.34 3.95
CA SER A 71 4.29 0.46 2.57
C SER A 71 4.43 1.89 2.05
N VAL A 72 3.95 2.89 2.81
CA VAL A 72 4.01 4.32 2.50
C VAL A 72 5.46 4.81 2.42
N GLY A 73 6.35 4.33 3.30
CA GLY A 73 7.75 4.72 3.30
C GLY A 73 8.54 4.17 2.10
N LEU A 74 8.28 2.92 1.69
CA LEU A 74 9.08 2.24 0.66
C LEU A 74 8.50 2.35 -0.76
N SER A 75 7.18 2.60 -0.90
CA SER A 75 6.54 2.72 -2.22
C SER A 75 7.11 3.84 -3.10
N PRO A 76 7.43 5.06 -2.58
CA PRO A 76 8.04 6.11 -3.38
C PRO A 76 9.42 5.74 -3.93
N LEU A 77 10.20 4.99 -3.15
CA LEU A 77 11.53 4.52 -3.56
C LEU A 77 11.42 3.50 -4.69
N LEU A 78 10.50 2.54 -4.57
CA LEU A 78 10.22 1.55 -5.62
C LEU A 78 9.68 2.20 -6.90
N ALA A 79 8.73 3.13 -6.77
CA ALA A 79 8.17 3.86 -7.91
C ALA A 79 9.23 4.68 -8.65
N THR A 80 10.11 5.35 -7.90
CA THR A 80 11.25 6.08 -8.47
C THR A 80 12.17 5.13 -9.24
N GLY A 81 12.48 3.97 -8.66
CA GLY A 81 13.28 2.94 -9.36
C GLY A 81 12.63 2.46 -10.66
N MET A 82 11.31 2.26 -10.67
CA MET A 82 10.57 1.88 -11.87
C MET A 82 10.63 2.94 -12.97
N VAL A 83 10.53 4.22 -12.61
CA VAL A 83 10.62 5.35 -13.55
C VAL A 83 12.06 5.60 -14.01
N LEU A 84 13.06 5.21 -13.22
CA LEU A 84 14.47 5.39 -13.54
C LEU A 84 14.99 4.35 -14.53
N LEU A 85 14.43 3.14 -14.56
CA LEU A 85 14.82 2.05 -15.47
C LEU A 85 14.89 2.46 -16.96
N PRO A 86 13.93 3.23 -17.51
CA PRO A 86 14.01 3.71 -18.89
C PRO A 86 14.83 5.00 -19.09
N ALA A 87 15.35 5.63 -18.03
CA ALA A 87 16.04 6.91 -18.14
C ALA A 87 17.49 6.75 -18.61
N GLY A 88 17.93 7.63 -19.52
CA GLY A 88 19.33 7.70 -19.93
C GLY A 88 20.26 8.15 -18.79
N PRO A 89 21.53 7.69 -18.75
CA PRO A 89 22.46 7.96 -17.65
C PRO A 89 22.75 9.46 -17.44
N HIS A 90 22.54 10.29 -18.48
CA HIS A 90 22.78 11.72 -18.43
C HIS A 90 21.65 12.53 -17.73
N GLU A 91 20.42 12.01 -17.68
CA GLU A 91 19.26 12.69 -17.10
C GLU A 91 18.71 11.99 -15.85
N ALA A 92 19.28 10.82 -15.51
CA ALA A 92 18.82 9.94 -14.44
C ALA A 92 18.69 10.64 -13.08
N SER A 93 19.62 11.52 -12.70
CA SER A 93 19.59 12.21 -11.40
C SER A 93 18.39 13.17 -11.27
N MET A 94 18.05 13.89 -12.36
CA MET A 94 16.95 14.83 -12.37
C MET A 94 15.61 14.11 -12.42
N VAL A 95 15.49 13.08 -13.26
CA VAL A 95 14.30 12.21 -13.34
C VAL A 95 14.04 11.53 -12.00
N ALA A 96 15.08 10.99 -11.34
CA ALA A 96 14.95 10.37 -10.03
C ALA A 96 14.39 11.34 -8.99
N LEU A 97 14.93 12.56 -8.91
CA LEU A 97 14.51 13.53 -7.89
C LEU A 97 13.08 14.03 -8.12
N ILE A 98 12.69 14.25 -9.38
CA ILE A 98 11.32 14.65 -9.74
C ILE A 98 10.34 13.51 -9.45
N ALA A 99 10.65 12.29 -9.91
CA ALA A 99 9.82 11.11 -9.67
C ALA A 99 9.67 10.82 -8.16
N PHE A 100 10.74 11.00 -7.38
CA PHE A 100 10.72 10.82 -5.93
C PHE A 100 9.82 11.84 -5.23
N ARG A 101 9.97 13.14 -5.53
CA ARG A 101 9.12 14.19 -4.93
C ARG A 101 7.65 14.02 -5.30
N GLN A 102 7.36 13.71 -6.57
CA GLN A 102 6.00 13.45 -7.03
C GLN A 102 5.41 12.20 -6.38
N SER A 103 6.20 11.14 -6.25
CA SER A 103 5.76 9.91 -5.57
C SER A 103 5.47 10.14 -4.09
N ILE A 104 6.29 10.93 -3.38
CA ILE A 104 6.02 11.30 -1.98
C ILE A 104 4.71 12.09 -1.89
N ALA A 105 4.54 13.11 -2.73
CA ALA A 105 3.35 13.95 -2.73
C ALA A 105 2.08 13.11 -2.98
N ALA A 106 2.13 12.23 -3.99
CA ALA A 106 1.03 11.31 -4.30
C ALA A 106 0.79 10.27 -3.20
N THR A 107 1.84 9.82 -2.52
CA THR A 107 1.69 8.88 -1.41
C THR A 107 0.95 9.53 -0.25
N ILE A 108 1.35 10.72 0.17
CA ILE A 108 0.72 11.46 1.28
C ILE A 108 -0.71 11.88 0.89
N GLY A 109 -0.88 12.45 -0.31
CA GLY A 109 -2.15 13.05 -0.73
C GLY A 109 -3.22 12.07 -1.17
N ILE A 110 -2.84 10.88 -1.66
CA ILE A 110 -3.78 9.94 -2.29
C ILE A 110 -3.62 8.54 -1.72
N MET A 111 -2.41 7.97 -1.71
CA MET A 111 -2.23 6.56 -1.36
C MET A 111 -2.52 6.27 0.12
N THR A 112 -2.03 7.11 1.03
CA THR A 112 -2.25 6.96 2.47
C THR A 112 -3.75 7.02 2.85
N PRO A 113 -4.53 8.05 2.44
CA PRO A 113 -5.96 8.07 2.74
C PRO A 113 -6.70 6.92 2.08
N LEU A 114 -6.35 6.56 0.83
CA LEU A 114 -6.96 5.42 0.13
C LEU A 114 -6.72 4.10 0.87
N ALA A 115 -5.49 3.84 1.28
CA ALA A 115 -5.11 2.64 2.02
C ALA A 115 -5.86 2.54 3.37
N LEU A 116 -5.95 3.67 4.10
CA LEU A 116 -6.67 3.73 5.36
C LEU A 116 -8.16 3.45 5.18
N VAL A 117 -8.82 4.14 4.23
CA VAL A 117 -10.25 3.94 3.93
C VAL A 117 -10.51 2.51 3.46
N SER A 118 -9.66 1.96 2.61
CA SER A 118 -9.80 0.59 2.11
C SER A 118 -9.67 -0.43 3.23
N ALA A 119 -8.67 -0.29 4.11
CA ALA A 119 -8.50 -1.15 5.26
C ALA A 119 -9.69 -1.06 6.24
N TRP A 120 -10.22 0.16 6.45
CA TRP A 120 -11.43 0.36 7.25
C TRP A 120 -12.65 -0.33 6.65
N ILE A 121 -12.85 -0.23 5.33
CA ILE A 121 -13.94 -0.92 4.64
C ILE A 121 -13.82 -2.43 4.81
N GLY A 122 -12.61 -2.98 4.62
CA GLY A 122 -12.36 -4.41 4.85
C GLY A 122 -12.69 -4.85 6.28
N GLY A 123 -12.26 -4.07 7.27
CA GLY A 123 -12.58 -4.31 8.68
C GLY A 123 -14.07 -4.21 9.00
N ALA A 124 -14.78 -3.25 8.40
CA ALA A 124 -16.22 -3.10 8.54
C ALA A 124 -16.98 -4.30 7.95
N VAL A 125 -16.56 -4.78 6.77
CA VAL A 125 -17.13 -5.99 6.14
C VAL A 125 -16.91 -7.21 7.04
N ARG A 126 -15.71 -7.37 7.63
CA ARG A 126 -15.46 -8.43 8.62
C ARG A 126 -16.43 -8.32 9.80
N GLY A 127 -16.55 -7.14 10.39
CA GLY A 127 -17.45 -6.92 11.52
C GLY A 127 -18.92 -7.20 11.20
N LEU A 128 -19.35 -6.96 9.96
CA LEU A 128 -20.68 -7.34 9.48
C LEU A 128 -20.83 -8.86 9.34
N LEU A 129 -19.83 -9.54 8.76
CA LEU A 129 -19.79 -10.99 8.62
C LEU A 129 -19.81 -11.70 9.97
N ASP A 130 -19.03 -11.21 10.93
CA ASP A 130 -18.97 -11.77 12.30
C ASP A 130 -20.31 -11.60 13.05
N ARG A 131 -21.09 -10.54 12.74
CA ARG A 131 -22.45 -10.35 13.28
C ARG A 131 -23.48 -11.26 12.62
N ALA A 132 -23.32 -11.54 11.33
CA ALA A 132 -24.23 -12.39 10.56
C ALA A 132 -23.99 -13.88 10.83
N ASN A 133 -22.73 -14.29 11.02
CA ASN A 133 -22.32 -15.66 11.34
C ASN A 133 -21.33 -15.62 12.51
N PRO A 134 -21.82 -15.57 13.76
CA PRO A 134 -20.93 -15.58 14.92
C PRO A 134 -20.12 -16.89 14.93
N PRO A 135 -18.80 -16.81 15.17
CA PRO A 135 -17.95 -17.99 15.17
C PRO A 135 -18.38 -18.99 16.26
N THR A 136 -18.54 -20.26 15.87
CA THR A 136 -19.08 -21.34 16.70
C THR A 136 -18.12 -21.86 17.78
N TRP A 137 -16.94 -21.25 17.98
CA TRP A 137 -15.96 -21.69 18.98
C TRP A 137 -16.16 -21.05 20.37
N ASN A 138 -17.20 -20.23 20.54
CA ASN A 138 -17.56 -19.60 21.81
C ASN A 138 -18.71 -20.31 22.57
N THR A 139 -18.99 -21.58 22.26
CA THR A 139 -19.91 -22.45 23.03
C THR A 139 -19.16 -23.65 23.59
#